data_AF-A0A356NAJ7-F1
#
_entry.id   AF-A0A356NAJ7-F1
#
_cell.length_a   1.000
_cell.length_b   1.000
_cell.length_c   1.000
_cell.angle_alpha   90.00
_cell.angle_beta   90.00
_cell.angle_gamma   90.00
#
_symmetry.space_group_name_H-M   'P 1'
#
loop_
_entity.id
_entity.type
_entity.pdbx_description
1 polymer ?
#
loop_
_entity_poly.entity_id
_entity_poly.type
_entity_poly.pdbx_seq_one_letter_code
_entity_poly.pdbx_strand_id
1 'polypeptide(L)'
;MAYALTILVVTVFFIVYMILKKNPKEVYFPVLTNAEYEEKSKLLVFDYQSPDKGSEIEDKKYKRRIKRLLFKLKNKKYKGIFSTFCEDRQIVDKICKIDFGALCDNPSVNGKPRAVELARFCLASTGWIFVEDRFKTLANEHNRLKTLTFAEITTMKEAFLYIILEKIYFV
;
A
#
# COMPACT_ATOMS: atom_id res chain seq x y z
N MET A 1 3.52 42.31 -14.25
CA MET A 1 3.10 42.31 -12.83
C MET A 1 2.05 41.25 -12.52
N ALA A 2 1.01 41.05 -13.34
CA ALA A 2 -0.01 40.01 -13.13
C ALA A 2 0.55 38.59 -12.96
N TYR A 3 1.51 38.19 -13.80
CA TYR A 3 2.11 36.84 -13.75
C TYR A 3 2.89 36.54 -12.45
N ALA A 4 3.55 37.54 -11.86
CA ALA A 4 4.28 37.37 -10.61
C ALA A 4 3.31 37.16 -9.43
N LEU A 5 2.19 37.88 -9.45
CA LEU A 5 1.14 37.75 -8.44
C LEU A 5 0.45 36.39 -8.54
N THR A 6 0.16 35.90 -9.75
CA THR A 6 -0.42 34.57 -9.94
C THR A 6 0.50 33.44 -9.49
N ILE A 7 1.81 33.54 -9.75
CA ILE A 7 2.78 32.52 -9.29
C ILE A 7 2.85 32.46 -7.77
N LEU A 8 2.82 33.62 -7.10
CA LEU A 8 2.82 33.71 -5.65
C LEU A 8 1.54 33.11 -5.04
N VAL A 9 0.37 33.41 -5.62
CA VAL A 9 -0.91 32.85 -5.16
C VAL A 9 -0.94 31.34 -5.33
N VAL A 10 -0.49 30.81 -6.48
CA VAL A 10 -0.45 29.36 -6.74
C VAL A 10 0.52 28.65 -5.80
N THR A 11 1.69 29.22 -5.53
CA THR A 11 2.66 28.61 -4.59
C THR A 11 2.14 28.58 -3.17
N VAL A 12 1.50 29.65 -2.69
CA VAL A 12 0.86 29.68 -1.37
C VAL A 12 -0.25 28.63 -1.29
N PHE A 13 -1.09 28.52 -2.32
CA PHE A 13 -2.15 27.52 -2.37
C PHE A 13 -1.59 26.09 -2.37
N PHE A 14 -0.50 25.85 -3.11
CA PHE A 14 0.16 24.55 -3.17
C PHE A 14 0.78 24.16 -1.83
N ILE A 15 1.38 25.12 -1.11
CA ILE A 15 1.94 24.90 0.24
C ILE A 15 0.81 24.57 1.22
N VAL A 16 -0.27 25.36 1.22
CA VAL A 16 -1.45 25.13 2.07
C VAL A 16 -2.09 23.78 1.75
N TYR A 17 -2.23 23.44 0.47
CA TYR A 17 -2.71 22.13 0.03
C TYR A 17 -1.79 20.99 0.48
N MET A 18 -0.47 21.14 0.38
CA MET A 18 0.50 20.15 0.86
C MET A 18 0.44 19.96 2.38
N ILE A 19 0.16 21.01 3.15
CA ILE A 19 -0.01 20.97 4.61
C ILE A 19 -1.36 20.32 4.99
N LEU A 20 -2.44 20.68 4.28
CA LEU A 20 -3.80 20.17 4.55
C LEU A 20 -4.03 18.77 4.00
N LYS A 21 -3.26 18.34 3.00
CA LYS A 21 -3.31 16.97 2.47
C LYS A 21 -2.85 16.03 3.56
N LYS A 22 -3.82 15.54 4.35
CA LYS A 22 -3.62 14.45 5.29
C LYS A 22 -2.98 13.32 4.49
N ASN A 23 -1.73 12.96 4.82
CA ASN A 23 -1.18 11.70 4.37
C ASN A 23 -2.19 10.63 4.80
N PRO A 24 -2.66 9.75 3.89
CA PRO A 24 -3.56 8.69 4.28
C PRO A 24 -2.82 7.88 5.34
N LYS A 25 -3.19 8.08 6.62
CA LYS A 25 -2.65 7.29 7.71
C LYS A 25 -3.14 5.88 7.48
N GLU A 26 -2.29 4.92 7.78
CA GLU A 26 -2.62 3.51 7.70
C GLU A 26 -3.94 3.23 8.44
N VAL A 27 -4.91 2.68 7.72
CA VAL A 27 -6.22 2.33 8.29
C VAL A 27 -6.03 0.98 8.99
N TYR A 28 -5.81 1.03 10.29
CA TYR A 28 -5.83 -0.16 11.14
C TYR A 28 -7.27 -0.53 11.43
N PHE A 29 -7.66 -1.76 11.14
CA PHE A 29 -8.87 -2.30 11.74
C PHE A 29 -8.56 -2.73 13.19
N PRO A 30 -9.50 -2.57 14.13
CA PRO A 30 -9.40 -3.26 15.42
C PRO A 30 -9.27 -4.77 15.16
N VAL A 31 -8.70 -5.52 16.11
CA VAL A 31 -8.54 -6.98 15.98
C VAL A 31 -9.93 -7.61 15.75
N LEU A 32 -10.21 -7.97 14.49
CA LEU A 32 -11.50 -8.53 14.11
C LEU A 32 -11.57 -9.99 14.53
N THR A 33 -12.71 -10.41 15.07
CA THR A 33 -13.03 -11.83 15.20
C THR A 33 -13.22 -12.46 13.82
N ASN A 34 -13.19 -13.79 13.74
CA ASN A 34 -13.34 -14.48 12.45
C ASN A 34 -14.70 -14.20 11.79
N ALA A 35 -15.77 -14.11 12.58
CA ALA A 35 -17.11 -13.79 12.08
C ALA A 35 -17.20 -12.35 11.52
N GLU A 36 -16.68 -11.37 12.27
CA GLU A 36 -16.62 -9.97 11.81
C GLU A 36 -15.77 -9.80 10.56
N TYR A 37 -14.69 -10.58 10.44
CA TYR A 37 -13.83 -10.56 9.26
C TYR A 37 -14.55 -11.11 8.03
N GLU A 38 -15.34 -12.18 8.18
CA GLU A 38 -16.14 -12.75 7.09
C GLU A 38 -17.22 -11.77 6.60
N GLU A 39 -17.95 -11.13 7.52
CA GLU A 39 -18.95 -10.11 7.16
C GLU A 39 -18.32 -8.92 6.43
N LYS A 40 -17.20 -8.41 6.92
CA LYS A 40 -16.49 -7.30 6.26
C LYS A 40 -15.91 -7.71 4.91
N SER A 41 -15.46 -8.96 4.77
CA SER A 41 -15.00 -9.50 3.48
C SER A 41 -16.12 -9.52 2.47
N LYS A 42 -17.33 -9.96 2.87
CA LYS A 42 -18.52 -9.96 2.01
C LYS A 42 -18.89 -8.55 1.55
N LEU A 43 -18.92 -7.59 2.47
CA LEU A 43 -19.22 -6.18 2.15
C LEU A 43 -18.18 -5.60 1.19
N LEU A 44 -16.89 -5.83 1.44
CA LEU A 44 -15.81 -5.34 0.58
C LEU A 44 -15.94 -5.87 -0.86
N VAL A 45 -16.14 -7.17 -1.01
CA VAL A 45 -16.27 -7.81 -2.34
C VAL A 45 -17.54 -7.34 -3.04
N PHE A 46 -18.64 -7.15 -2.30
CA PHE A 46 -19.89 -6.64 -2.86
C PHE A 46 -19.74 -5.21 -3.39
N ASP A 47 -19.01 -4.35 -2.67
CA ASP A 47 -18.76 -2.96 -3.05
C ASP A 47 -17.81 -2.81 -4.24
N TYR A 48 -17.07 -3.85 -4.62
CA TYR A 48 -16.19 -3.78 -5.77
C TYR A 48 -17.00 -3.66 -7.07
N GLN A 49 -16.74 -2.58 -7.79
CA GLN A 49 -17.24 -2.37 -9.15
C GLN A 49 -16.71 -3.45 -10.10
N SER A 50 -17.27 -3.51 -11.31
CA SER A 50 -16.69 -4.36 -12.36
C SER A 50 -15.24 -3.95 -12.60
N PRO A 51 -14.32 -4.92 -12.75
CA PRO A 51 -12.91 -4.58 -12.86
C PRO A 51 -12.64 -3.80 -14.15
N ASP A 52 -11.95 -2.67 -14.01
CA ASP A 52 -11.50 -1.85 -15.12
C ASP A 52 -10.13 -2.32 -15.62
N LYS A 53 -9.76 -1.86 -16.83
CA LYS A 53 -8.43 -2.09 -17.42
C LYS A 53 -7.50 -0.95 -17.03
N GLY A 54 -6.26 -1.32 -16.67
CA GLY A 54 -5.23 -0.37 -16.28
C GLY A 54 -5.32 -0.06 -14.79
N SER A 55 -4.19 -0.24 -14.10
CA SER A 55 -4.04 0.11 -12.71
C SER A 55 -2.77 0.91 -12.48
N GLU A 56 -2.82 1.80 -11.49
CA GLU A 56 -1.67 2.59 -11.08
C GLU A 56 -1.21 2.19 -9.67
N ILE A 57 0.10 2.12 -9.50
CA ILE A 57 0.75 1.92 -8.21
C ILE A 57 1.76 3.05 -7.96
N GLU A 58 1.96 3.40 -6.69
CA GLU A 58 2.86 4.48 -6.27
C GLU A 58 4.25 3.97 -5.83
N ASP A 59 4.69 2.82 -6.34
CA ASP A 59 5.89 2.10 -5.86
C ASP A 59 7.15 2.97 -5.89
N LYS A 60 7.35 3.75 -6.97
CA LYS A 60 8.49 4.67 -7.15
C LYS A 60 8.51 5.75 -6.06
N LYS A 61 7.34 6.28 -5.69
CA LYS A 61 7.21 7.30 -4.64
C LYS A 61 7.57 6.70 -3.28
N TYR A 62 7.08 5.49 -2.99
CA TYR A 62 7.36 4.78 -1.74
C TYR A 62 8.85 4.46 -1.60
N LYS A 63 9.43 3.80 -2.60
CA LYS A 63 10.87 3.45 -2.65
C LYS A 63 11.78 4.67 -2.48
N ARG A 64 11.46 5.80 -3.13
CA ARG A 64 12.27 7.03 -3.04
C ARG A 64 12.30 7.61 -1.62
N ARG A 65 11.15 7.66 -0.94
CA ARG A 65 11.10 8.19 0.43
C ARG A 65 11.81 7.26 1.42
N ILE A 66 11.57 5.96 1.32
CA ILE A 66 12.21 4.95 2.19
C ILE A 66 13.74 5.02 2.06
N LYS A 67 14.27 5.04 0.82
CA LYS A 67 15.71 5.18 0.59
C LYS A 67 16.31 6.47 1.19
N ARG A 68 15.59 7.59 1.10
CA ARG A 68 16.01 8.87 1.73
C ARG A 68 16.04 8.77 3.25
N LEU A 69 15.05 8.12 3.86
CA LEU A 69 14.99 7.92 5.32
C LEU A 69 16.11 6.98 5.80
N LEU A 70 16.34 5.86 5.11
CA LEU A 70 17.45 4.95 5.40
C LEU A 70 18.80 5.65 5.28
N PHE A 71 18.98 6.51 4.29
CA PHE A 71 20.20 7.31 4.14
C PHE A 71 20.39 8.29 5.32
N LYS A 72 19.32 8.96 5.77
CA LYS A 72 19.38 9.85 6.94
C LYS A 72 19.73 9.10 8.22
N LEU A 73 19.18 7.90 8.43
CA LEU A 73 19.48 7.06 9.60
C LEU A 73 20.93 6.56 9.60
N LYS A 74 21.55 6.39 8.43
CA LYS A 74 22.97 6.03 8.29
C LYS A 74 23.93 7.10 8.84
N ASN A 75 23.49 8.37 8.95
CA ASN A 75 24.35 9.43 9.47
C ASN A 75 24.73 9.17 10.94
N LYS A 76 26.00 9.42 11.28
CA LYS A 76 26.63 9.09 12.58
C LYS A 76 25.81 9.53 13.81
N LYS A 77 25.02 10.60 13.69
CA LYS A 77 24.14 11.12 14.76
C LYS A 77 23.12 10.11 15.28
N TYR A 78 22.66 9.17 14.46
CA TYR A 78 21.57 8.23 14.80
C TYR A 78 22.04 6.77 14.93
N LYS A 79 23.33 6.50 14.71
CA LYS A 79 23.87 5.14 14.57
C LYS A 79 23.76 4.29 15.85
N GLY A 80 23.82 4.91 17.04
CA GLY A 80 23.73 4.20 18.32
C GLY A 80 22.31 3.89 18.79
N ILE A 81 21.31 4.69 18.37
CA ILE A 81 19.92 4.55 18.81
C ILE A 81 19.16 3.54 17.93
N PHE A 82 19.57 3.39 16.67
CA PHE A 82 18.90 2.54 15.67
C PHE A 82 19.79 1.40 15.14
N SER A 83 20.71 0.89 15.96
CA SER A 83 21.62 -0.20 15.55
C SER A 83 20.87 -1.48 15.17
N THR A 84 19.86 -1.88 15.94
CA THR A 84 18.94 -3.00 15.64
C THR A 84 18.14 -2.75 14.35
N PHE A 85 17.65 -1.53 14.13
CA PHE A 85 16.98 -1.13 12.89
C PHE A 85 17.89 -1.20 11.65
N CYS A 86 19.22 -1.14 11.83
CA CYS A 86 20.18 -1.28 10.74
C CYS A 86 20.36 -2.73 10.28
N GLU A 87 19.95 -3.73 11.07
CA GLU A 87 19.93 -5.14 10.67
C GLU A 87 18.72 -5.43 9.77
N ASP A 88 17.54 -4.93 10.15
CA ASP A 88 16.31 -4.98 9.35
C ASP A 88 16.40 -4.21 8.03
N ARG A 89 17.36 -3.28 7.93
CA ARG A 89 17.63 -2.53 6.70
C ARG A 89 17.85 -3.43 5.49
N GLN A 90 18.52 -4.57 5.64
CA GLN A 90 18.77 -5.44 4.49
C GLN A 90 17.46 -5.99 3.90
N ILE A 91 16.46 -6.25 4.75
CA ILE A 91 15.13 -6.71 4.33
C ILE A 91 14.40 -5.57 3.59
N VAL A 92 14.44 -4.35 4.14
CA VAL A 92 13.83 -3.18 3.50
C VAL A 92 14.49 -2.87 2.15
N ASP A 93 15.82 -2.98 2.06
CA ASP A 93 16.57 -2.78 0.82
C ASP A 93 16.23 -3.86 -0.23
N LYS A 94 15.96 -5.11 0.19
CA LYS A 94 15.45 -6.17 -0.71
C LYS A 94 14.07 -5.82 -1.26
N ILE A 95 13.12 -5.45 -0.39
CA ILE A 95 11.76 -5.05 -0.81
C ILE A 95 11.82 -3.86 -1.78
N CYS A 96 12.68 -2.88 -1.52
CA CYS A 96 12.85 -1.71 -2.39
C CYS A 96 13.45 -2.02 -3.78
N LYS A 97 14.03 -3.21 -3.98
CA LYS A 97 14.58 -3.67 -5.27
C LYS A 97 13.58 -4.48 -6.10
N ILE A 98 12.50 -4.97 -5.50
CA ILE A 98 11.47 -5.74 -6.20
C ILE A 98 10.82 -4.87 -7.27
N ASP A 99 10.62 -5.41 -8.46
CA ASP A 99 9.81 -4.78 -9.48
C ASP A 99 8.33 -5.10 -9.23
N PHE A 100 7.50 -4.06 -9.18
CA PHE A 100 6.06 -4.19 -8.96
C PHE A 100 5.27 -3.90 -10.24
N GLY A 101 5.95 -3.71 -11.38
CA GLY A 101 5.32 -3.34 -12.65
C GLY A 101 4.22 -4.32 -13.10
N ALA A 102 4.37 -5.62 -12.83
CA ALA A 102 3.36 -6.63 -13.16
C ALA A 102 2.02 -6.40 -12.46
N LEU A 103 1.98 -5.65 -11.35
CA LEU A 103 0.72 -5.28 -10.70
C LEU A 103 -0.09 -4.28 -11.51
N CYS A 104 0.54 -3.45 -12.36
CA CYS A 104 -0.15 -2.46 -13.19
C CYS A 104 -1.00 -3.11 -14.30
N ASP A 105 -0.60 -4.31 -14.74
CA ASP A 105 -1.29 -5.08 -15.78
C ASP A 105 -2.52 -5.83 -15.24
N ASN A 106 -2.68 -5.87 -13.92
CA ASN A 106 -3.81 -6.53 -13.29
C ASN A 106 -5.12 -5.73 -13.47
N PRO A 107 -6.28 -6.44 -13.40
CA PRO A 107 -7.58 -5.80 -13.30
C PRO A 107 -7.64 -4.83 -12.11
N SER A 108 -8.30 -3.69 -12.31
CA SER A 108 -8.32 -2.60 -11.34
C SER A 108 -9.70 -2.38 -10.71
N VAL A 109 -9.69 -1.91 -9.47
CA VAL A 109 -10.87 -1.40 -8.76
C VAL A 109 -10.50 -0.01 -8.26
N ASN A 110 -11.28 1.01 -8.62
CA ASN A 110 -10.99 2.41 -8.29
C ASN A 110 -9.57 2.87 -8.73
N GLY A 111 -9.12 2.42 -9.90
CA GLY A 111 -7.81 2.77 -10.47
C GLY A 111 -6.59 2.09 -9.82
N LYS A 112 -6.81 1.20 -8.83
CA LYS A 112 -5.76 0.43 -8.17
C LYS A 112 -5.88 -1.06 -8.49
N PRO A 113 -4.77 -1.83 -8.49
CA PRO A 113 -4.85 -3.27 -8.77
C PRO A 113 -5.73 -3.97 -7.74
N ARG A 114 -6.67 -4.78 -8.18
CA ARG A 114 -7.60 -5.48 -7.28
C ARG A 114 -6.87 -6.40 -6.30
N ALA A 115 -5.81 -7.07 -6.76
CA ALA A 115 -4.93 -7.88 -5.91
C ALA A 115 -4.30 -7.06 -4.76
N VAL A 116 -3.96 -5.79 -5.01
CA VAL A 116 -3.42 -4.87 -4.00
C VAL A 116 -4.48 -4.49 -2.97
N GLU A 117 -5.73 -4.25 -3.38
CA GLU A 117 -6.82 -3.97 -2.42
C GLU A 117 -7.13 -5.17 -1.53
N LEU A 118 -7.13 -6.39 -2.08
CA LEU A 118 -7.32 -7.62 -1.30
C LEU A 118 -6.19 -7.81 -0.29
N ALA A 119 -4.93 -7.64 -0.71
CA ALA A 119 -3.77 -7.69 0.18
C ALA A 119 -3.84 -6.60 1.26
N ARG A 120 -4.30 -5.39 0.90
CA ARG A 120 -4.47 -4.27 1.84
C ARG A 120 -5.47 -4.62 2.92
N PHE A 121 -6.64 -5.13 2.54
CA PHE A 121 -7.68 -5.52 3.49
C PHE A 121 -7.20 -6.63 4.42
N CYS A 122 -6.56 -7.66 3.87
CA CYS A 122 -6.02 -8.77 4.65
C CYS A 122 -5.03 -8.25 5.73
N LEU A 123 -4.05 -7.43 5.33
CA LEU A 123 -3.03 -6.89 6.24
C LEU A 123 -3.53 -5.75 7.14
N ALA A 124 -4.62 -5.07 6.80
CA ALA A 124 -5.23 -4.08 7.68
C ALA A 124 -5.81 -4.71 8.96
N SER A 125 -6.19 -6.01 8.88
CA SER A 125 -6.73 -6.76 10.02
C SER A 125 -5.67 -7.46 10.88
N THR A 126 -4.47 -7.70 10.35
CA THR A 126 -3.40 -8.48 10.99
C THR A 126 -2.10 -7.68 11.21
N GLY A 127 -2.10 -6.40 10.87
CA GLY A 127 -0.92 -5.53 10.97
C GLY A 127 0.12 -5.86 9.91
N TRP A 128 1.03 -6.78 10.22
CA TRP A 128 2.18 -7.12 9.36
C TRP A 128 2.26 -8.62 9.00
N ILE A 129 1.38 -9.43 9.58
CA ILE A 129 1.45 -10.89 9.49
C ILE A 129 0.49 -11.37 8.41
N PHE A 130 1.01 -12.14 7.46
CA PHE A 130 0.18 -12.89 6.54
C PHE A 130 -0.47 -14.07 7.28
N VAL A 131 -1.81 -14.11 7.29
CA VAL A 131 -2.58 -15.21 7.88
C VAL A 131 -3.34 -15.90 6.75
N GLU A 132 -2.95 -17.13 6.46
CA GLU A 132 -3.45 -17.88 5.30
C GLU A 132 -4.97 -18.09 5.34
N ASP A 133 -5.53 -18.45 6.50
CA ASP A 133 -6.97 -18.72 6.64
C ASP A 133 -7.84 -17.47 6.37
N ARG A 134 -7.35 -16.30 6.76
CA ARG A 134 -8.02 -15.01 6.48
C ARG A 134 -7.97 -14.68 5.00
N PHE A 135 -6.85 -14.97 4.35
CA PHE A 135 -6.76 -14.79 2.91
C PHE A 135 -7.64 -15.79 2.16
N LYS A 136 -7.70 -17.07 2.58
CA LYS A 136 -8.60 -18.08 2.01
C LYS A 136 -10.07 -17.65 2.10
N THR A 137 -10.49 -17.17 3.25
CA THR A 137 -11.87 -16.67 3.46
C THR A 137 -12.19 -15.54 2.48
N LEU A 138 -11.29 -14.56 2.37
CA LEU A 138 -11.44 -13.43 1.45
C LEU A 138 -11.46 -13.87 -0.01
N ALA A 139 -10.53 -14.75 -0.41
CA ALA A 139 -10.44 -15.26 -1.78
C ALA A 139 -11.67 -16.10 -2.16
N ASN A 140 -12.23 -16.87 -1.24
CA ASN A 140 -13.46 -17.64 -1.46
C ASN A 140 -14.66 -16.73 -1.68
N GLU A 141 -14.83 -15.71 -0.84
CA GLU A 141 -15.91 -14.71 -1.03
C GLU A 141 -15.75 -13.96 -2.35
N HIS A 142 -14.51 -13.60 -2.70
CA HIS A 142 -14.21 -12.95 -3.96
C HIS A 142 -14.55 -13.86 -5.15
N ASN A 143 -14.13 -15.13 -5.11
CA ASN A 143 -14.41 -16.09 -6.17
C ASN A 143 -15.89 -16.46 -6.30
N ARG A 144 -16.68 -16.33 -5.23
CA ARG A 144 -18.13 -16.53 -5.25
C ARG A 144 -18.85 -15.48 -6.11
N LEU A 145 -18.39 -14.23 -6.07
CA LEU A 145 -19.04 -13.11 -6.79
C LEU A 145 -18.33 -12.78 -8.11
N LYS A 146 -17.00 -12.65 -8.08
CA LYS A 146 -16.15 -12.25 -9.22
C LYS A 146 -14.81 -12.97 -9.16
N THR A 147 -14.68 -14.07 -9.89
CA THR A 147 -13.47 -14.90 -9.89
C THR A 147 -12.18 -14.11 -10.16
N LEU A 148 -11.13 -14.44 -9.41
CA LEU A 148 -9.79 -13.92 -9.63
C LEU A 148 -9.23 -14.47 -10.94
N THR A 149 -8.58 -13.61 -11.71
CA THR A 149 -7.88 -14.01 -12.93
C THR A 149 -6.55 -14.67 -12.59
N PHE A 150 -6.02 -15.46 -13.52
CA PHE A 150 -4.71 -16.10 -13.35
C PHE A 150 -3.58 -15.09 -13.08
N ALA A 151 -3.61 -13.94 -13.78
CA ALA A 151 -2.64 -12.87 -13.55
C ALA A 151 -2.65 -12.38 -12.10
N GLU A 152 -3.83 -12.17 -11.52
CA GLU A 152 -3.96 -11.74 -10.12
C GLU A 152 -3.50 -12.80 -9.12
N ILE A 153 -3.71 -14.07 -9.43
CA ILE A 153 -3.24 -15.18 -8.57
C ILE A 153 -1.71 -15.23 -8.58
N THR A 154 -1.08 -15.11 -9.76
CA THR A 154 0.38 -15.16 -9.89
C THR A 154 1.08 -13.94 -9.26
N THR A 155 0.46 -12.77 -9.33
CA THR A 155 1.01 -11.50 -8.81
C THR A 155 0.61 -11.24 -7.35
N MET A 156 -0.15 -12.12 -6.70
CA MET A 156 -0.65 -11.92 -5.33
C MET A 156 0.49 -11.75 -4.31
N LYS A 157 1.59 -12.50 -4.46
CA LYS A 157 2.78 -12.33 -3.62
C LYS A 157 3.35 -10.91 -3.72
N GLU A 158 3.41 -10.37 -4.93
CA GLU A 158 3.90 -9.01 -5.17
C GLU A 158 2.94 -7.98 -4.59
N ALA A 159 1.63 -8.23 -4.63
CA ALA A 159 0.63 -7.38 -4.00
C ALA A 159 0.83 -7.29 -2.48
N PHE A 160 1.07 -8.41 -1.79
CA PHE A 160 1.39 -8.41 -0.36
C PHE A 160 2.69 -7.65 -0.06
N LEU A 161 3.75 -7.87 -0.85
CA LEU A 161 5.02 -7.17 -0.67
C LEU A 161 4.91 -5.67 -0.96
N TYR A 162 4.05 -5.27 -1.90
CA TYR A 162 3.74 -3.89 -2.19
C TYR A 162 3.01 -3.22 -1.02
N ILE A 163 2.05 -3.90 -0.38
CA ILE A 163 1.40 -3.36 0.82
C ILE A 163 2.38 -3.24 1.98
N ILE A 164 3.29 -4.19 2.17
CA ILE A 164 4.36 -4.05 3.17
C ILE A 164 5.22 -2.81 2.86
N LEU A 165 5.59 -2.58 1.60
CA LEU A 165 6.30 -1.37 1.17
C LEU A 165 5.50 -0.09 1.49
N GLU A 166 4.20 -0.09 1.21
CA GLU A 166 3.27 1.00 1.53
C GLU A 166 3.22 1.27 3.05
N LYS A 167 3.16 0.23 3.88
CA LYS A 167 3.20 0.37 5.34
C LYS A 167 4.52 0.95 5.83
N ILE A 168 5.66 0.44 5.35
CA ILE A 168 7.00 0.96 5.69
C ILE A 168 7.12 2.45 5.33
N TYR A 169 6.46 2.91 4.27
CA TYR A 169 6.46 4.30 3.88
C TYR A 169 5.74 5.23 4.89
N PHE A 170 4.72 4.71 5.59
CA PHE A 170 3.92 5.48 6.55
C PHE A 170 4.43 5.39 8.00
N VAL A 171 5.30 4.43 8.31
CA VAL A 171 6.10 4.40 9.54
C VAL A 171 7.10 5.57 9.55
#